data_AF-A0A914RVC8-F1
#
_entry.id   AF-A0A914RVC8-F1
#
_cell.length_a   1.000
_cell.length_b   1.000
_cell.length_c   1.000
_cell.angle_alpha   90.00
_cell.angle_beta   90.00
_cell.angle_gamma   90.00
#
_symmetry.space_group_name_H-M   'P 1'
#
loop_
_entity.id
_entity.type
_entity.pdbx_description
1 polymer ?
#
loop_
_entity_poly.entity_id
_entity_poly.type
_entity_poly.pdbx_seq_one_letter_code
_entity_poly.pdbx_strand_id
1 'polypeptide(L)' 'NTWSTVEKTTSAGWGWTIPEPQDRIDFIFYKSPLLEPINSYTYQGRDVVWPKPYHWHNDYPSDHFAVVTKFTISRDVNK' A
#
# COMPACT_ATOMS: atom_id res chain seq x y z
N ASN A 1 5.58 -1.14 -4.68
CA ASN A 1 4.43 -0.76 -5.49
C ASN A 1 3.23 -0.81 -4.54
N THR A 2 2.47 0.27 -4.37
CA THR A 2 1.27 0.31 -3.49
C THR A 2 -0.03 0.23 -4.28
N TRP A 3 0.08 0.26 -5.61
CA TRP A 3 -1.03 0.37 -6.52
C TRP A 3 -1.87 -0.91 -6.60
N SER A 4 -3.02 -0.78 -7.23
CA SER A 4 -4.11 -1.76 -7.32
C SER A 4 -3.65 -3.21 -7.47
N THR A 5 -4.11 -4.01 -6.51
CA THR A 5 -3.96 -5.46 -6.39
C THR A 5 -4.97 -6.19 -7.28
N VAL A 6 -6.04 -5.50 -7.71
CA VAL A 6 -7.18 -6.10 -8.42
C VAL A 6 -7.41 -5.57 -9.83
N GLU A 7 -6.86 -4.40 -10.18
CA GLU A 7 -6.87 -3.81 -11.53
C GLU A 7 -5.46 -3.40 -11.96
N LYS A 8 -5.09 -3.73 -13.21
CA LYS A 8 -3.81 -3.31 -13.80
C LYS A 8 -3.96 -2.27 -14.90
N THR A 9 -5.17 -2.14 -15.44
CA THR A 9 -5.57 -1.21 -16.50
C THR A 9 -6.91 -0.60 -16.14
N THR A 10 -7.13 0.66 -16.53
CA THR A 10 -8.30 1.42 -16.07
C THR A 10 -9.59 0.81 -16.62
N SER A 11 -10.50 0.42 -15.73
CA SER A 11 -11.85 -0.03 -16.10
C SER A 11 -12.77 1.13 -16.52
N ALA A 12 -12.47 2.36 -16.08
CA ALA A 12 -13.23 3.56 -16.37
C ALA A 12 -12.70 4.29 -17.62
N GLY A 13 -13.28 3.99 -18.77
CA GLY A 13 -13.39 4.96 -19.87
C GLY A 13 -12.38 4.88 -21.02
N TRP A 14 -11.48 3.89 -21.05
CA TRP A 14 -10.46 3.81 -22.10
C TRP A 14 -10.23 2.39 -22.64
N GLY A 15 -11.27 1.55 -22.66
CA GLY A 15 -11.21 0.23 -23.28
C GLY A 15 -10.12 -0.70 -22.74
N TRP A 16 -9.73 -0.56 -21.46
CA TRP A 16 -8.63 -1.30 -20.83
C TRP A 16 -7.25 -1.07 -21.45
N THR A 17 -7.10 -0.04 -22.28
CA THR A 17 -5.86 0.21 -23.05
C THR A 17 -4.84 1.09 -22.32
N ILE A 18 -5.27 1.85 -21.31
CA ILE A 18 -4.38 2.66 -20.48
C ILE A 18 -3.92 1.80 -19.30
N PRO A 19 -2.61 1.45 -19.21
CA PRO A 19 -2.05 0.90 -17.98
C PRO A 19 -2.35 1.88 -16.87
N GLU A 20 -2.95 1.41 -15.77
CA GLU A 20 -3.07 2.29 -14.62
C GLU A 20 -1.66 2.74 -14.22
N PRO A 21 -1.48 4.01 -13.83
CA PRO A 21 -0.17 4.47 -13.38
C PRO A 21 0.29 3.56 -12.24
N GLN A 22 1.30 2.73 -12.50
CA GLN A 22 1.89 1.79 -11.54
C GLN A 22 2.77 2.51 -10.49
N ASP A 23 2.54 3.81 -10.32
CA ASP A 23 3.32 4.70 -9.49
C ASP A 23 2.82 4.66 -8.05
N ARG A 24 3.73 4.95 -7.12
CA ARG A 24 3.42 4.95 -5.69
C ARG A 24 2.63 6.22 -5.38
N ILE A 25 1.37 6.09 -4.96
CA ILE A 25 0.56 7.24 -4.50
C ILE A 25 0.29 7.24 -2.99
N ASP A 26 0.72 6.19 -2.30
CA ASP A 26 0.53 6.00 -0.86
C ASP A 26 1.87 6.17 -0.13
N PHE A 27 1.92 7.12 0.82
CA PHE A 27 3.15 7.50 1.52
C PHE A 27 2.91 7.69 3.02
N ILE A 28 3.91 7.32 3.82
CA ILE A 28 4.00 7.68 5.23
C ILE A 28 5.10 8.74 5.38
N PHE A 29 4.70 9.99 5.59
CA PHE A 29 5.63 11.07 5.95
C PHE A 29 5.77 11.13 7.47
N TYR A 30 6.99 11.32 7.95
CA TYR A 30 7.27 11.50 9.38
C TYR A 30 8.33 12.59 9.58
N LYS A 31 8.27 13.28 10.71
CA LYS A 31 9.27 14.26 11.13
C LYS A 31 9.38 14.25 12.66
N SER A 32 10.43 13.62 13.17
CA SER A 32 10.78 13.67 14.58
C SER A 32 12.23 13.24 14.76
N PRO A 33 13.02 13.91 15.60
CA PRO A 33 14.36 13.43 15.96
C PRO A 33 14.32 12.19 16.85
N LEU A 34 13.15 11.80 17.36
CA LEU A 34 12.96 10.65 18.25
C LEU A 34 12.36 9.42 17.54
N LEU A 35 11.91 9.57 16.29
CA LEU A 35 11.34 8.47 15.52
C LEU A 35 12.34 7.98 14.49
N GLU A 36 12.61 6.68 14.53
CA GLU A 36 13.43 6.00 13.53
C GLU A 36 12.62 4.85 12.90
N PRO A 37 12.45 4.82 11.56
CA PRO A 37 11.77 3.72 10.89
C PRO A 37 12.70 2.50 10.85
N ILE A 38 12.28 1.41 11.47
CA ILE A 38 13.09 0.18 11.55
C ILE A 38 12.60 -0.93 10.61
N ASN A 39 11.37 -0.81 10.10
CA ASN A 39 10.84 -1.73 9.09
C ASN A 39 9.70 -1.05 8.34
N SER A 40 9.67 -1.17 7.01
CA SER A 40 8.56 -0.72 6.18
C SER A 40 8.23 -1.79 5.14
N TYR A 41 6.95 -2.09 4.97
CA TYR A 41 6.48 -3.05 3.98
C TYR A 41 5.06 -2.72 3.51
N THR A 42 4.66 -3.34 2.40
CA THR A 42 3.30 -3.26 1.86
C THR A 42 2.52 -4.52 2.24
N TYR A 43 1.22 -4.38 2.53
CA TYR A 43 0.35 -5.48 2.92
C TYR A 43 -0.95 -5.49 2.11
N GLN A 44 -1.42 -6.68 1.73
CA GLN A 44 -2.64 -6.87 0.92
C GLN A 44 -3.44 -8.11 1.35
N GLY A 45 -3.41 -8.47 2.63
CA GLY A 45 -3.94 -9.77 3.07
C GLY A 45 -2.90 -10.89 3.01
N ARG A 46 -3.37 -12.12 3.16
CA ARG A 46 -2.55 -13.34 3.20
C ARG A 46 -2.93 -14.33 2.11
N ASP A 47 -4.19 -14.28 1.66
CA ASP A 47 -4.70 -15.19 0.67
C ASP A 47 -4.22 -14.83 -0.75
N VAL A 48 -4.49 -15.73 -1.69
CA VAL A 48 -4.27 -15.45 -3.12
C VAL A 48 -5.17 -14.29 -3.53
N VAL A 49 -4.56 -13.28 -4.16
CA VAL A 49 -5.31 -12.13 -4.68
C VAL A 49 -6.06 -12.49 -5.96
N TRP A 50 -7.36 -12.27 -5.92
CA TRP A 50 -8.28 -12.37 -7.04
C TRP A 50 -8.44 -10.99 -7.70
N PRO A 51 -8.15 -10.86 -9.00
CA PRO A 51 -8.46 -9.63 -9.73
C PRO A 51 -9.96 -9.48 -9.96
N LYS A 52 -10.40 -8.32 -10.47
CA LYS A 52 -11.78 -8.19 -10.94
C LYS A 52 -12.08 -9.21 -12.05
N PRO A 53 -13.31 -9.78 -12.10
CA PRO A 53 -14.47 -9.45 -11.28
C PRO A 53 -14.52 -10.19 -9.93
N TYR A 54 -13.59 -11.09 -9.63
CA TYR A 54 -13.63 -12.00 -8.47
C TYR A 54 -13.04 -11.43 -7.18
N HIS A 55 -12.56 -10.18 -7.20
CA HIS A 55 -11.98 -9.46 -6.06
C HIS A 55 -12.75 -9.50 -4.73
N TRP A 56 -14.06 -9.75 -4.76
CA TRP A 56 -14.89 -9.93 -3.56
C TRP A 56 -14.55 -11.21 -2.77
N HIS A 57 -13.76 -12.12 -3.33
CA HIS A 57 -13.18 -13.26 -2.62
C HIS A 57 -11.90 -12.93 -1.83
N ASN A 58 -11.34 -11.74 -2.01
CA ASN A 58 -10.11 -11.36 -1.31
C ASN A 58 -10.36 -11.23 0.19
N ASP A 59 -9.39 -11.65 0.99
CA ASP A 59 -9.35 -11.41 2.44
C ASP A 59 -8.93 -9.96 2.78
N TYR A 60 -8.75 -9.14 1.76
CA TYR A 60 -8.35 -7.75 1.85
C TYR A 60 -9.32 -6.86 1.04
N PRO A 61 -9.97 -5.88 1.67
CA PRO A 61 -11.13 -5.20 1.11
C PRO A 61 -10.79 -3.99 0.22
N SER A 62 -9.51 -3.79 -0.10
CA SER A 62 -9.01 -2.63 -0.81
C SER A 62 -8.26 -3.06 -2.06
N ASP A 63 -8.36 -2.25 -3.10
CA ASP A 63 -7.53 -2.39 -4.29
C ASP A 63 -6.08 -1.98 -3.99
N HIS A 64 -5.80 -1.00 -3.14
CA HIS A 64 -4.43 -0.59 -2.80
C HIS A 64 -3.77 -1.41 -1.68
N PHE A 65 -2.47 -1.70 -1.80
CA PHE A 65 -1.70 -2.21 -0.66
C PHE A 65 -1.67 -1.18 0.48
N ALA A 66 -1.86 -1.64 1.72
CA ALA A 66 -1.56 -0.84 2.89
C ALA A 66 -0.04 -0.63 3.00
N VAL A 67 0.40 0.59 3.31
CA VAL A 67 1.79 0.87 3.68
C VAL A 67 1.91 0.78 5.19
N VAL A 68 2.80 -0.07 5.69
CA VAL A 68 3.01 -0.29 7.13
C VAL A 68 4.45 0.02 7.47
N THR A 69 4.66 0.96 8.39
CA THR A 69 6.00 1.26 8.93
C THR A 69 6.02 1.08 10.44
N LYS A 70 6.98 0.30 10.92
CA LYS A 70 7.31 0.19 12.34
C LYS A 70 8.38 1.22 12.67
N PHE A 71 8.09 2.06 13.65
CA PHE A 71 9.05 3.00 14.23
C PHE A 71 9.54 2.49 15.59
N THR A 72 10.80 2.80 15.91
CA THR A 72 11.25 2.85 17.29
C THR A 72 11.17 4.29 17.80
N ILE A 73 10.98 4.44 19.11
CA ILE A 73 10.92 5.74 19.79
C ILE A 73 12.12 5.82 20.72
N SER A 74 13.04 6.74 20.45
CA SER A 74 14.12 7.07 21.38
C SER A 74 13.54 7.82 22.57
N ARG A 75 13.76 7.30 23.78
CA ARG A 75 13.56 8.08 25.00
C ARG A 75 14.81 8.91 25.21
N ASP A 76 14.77 10.19 24.87
CA ASP A 76 15.78 11.13 25.36
C ASP A 76 15.66 11.15 26.88
N VAL A 77 16.60 10.52 27.59
CA VAL A 77 16.72 10.66 29.06
C VAL A 77 17.47 11.95 29.40
N ASN A 78 18.09 12.62 28.42
CA ASN A 78 18.83 13.87 28.62
C ASN A 78 18.80 14.75 27.35
N LYS A 79 17.88 15.71 27.30
CA LYS A 79 18.04 16.97 26.57
C LYS A 79 17.57 18.11 27.45
#